data_AF-A0A8H4K6N9-F1
#
_entry.id   AF-A0A8H4K6N9-F1
#
_cell.length_a   1.000
_cell.length_b   1.000
_cell.length_c   1.000
_cell.angle_alpha   90.00
_cell.angle_beta   90.00
_cell.angle_gamma   90.00
#
_symmetry.space_group_name_H-M   'P 1'
#
loop_
_entity.id
_entity.type
_entity.pdbx_description
1 polymer ?
#
loop_
_entity_poly.entity_id
_entity_poly.type
_entity_poly.pdbx_seq_one_letter_code
_entity_poly.pdbx_strand_id
1 'polypeptide(L)'
;MSKSCDQLSANDNMQPSNTVYEVDFKWKKMKALVSEKHPQTHTSTPKYIVDYHAFKCTTLVFHPYEDPEAVIGTGTLHPVTIHATYELHGQKGTIKALKRFITSYTHLSYNYSNSPDGTPAAMTWTSDSSFKTWDFTCLDEQESAVARFSANCWSLNNIGCIEFLGPKASDPAVREEILVTGMTLFYQMVLRATNVLSLGGAIFARPGPLDKEAAPKRPMENADGKSIKELEATSRPNVELEKS
;
A
#
# COMPACT_ATOMS: atom_id res chain seq x y z
N MET A 1 -15.56 -20.33 18.99
CA MET A 1 -16.05 -18.94 19.18
C MET A 1 -15.14 -18.02 18.39
N SER A 2 -15.63 -17.57 17.23
CA SER A 2 -14.92 -16.76 16.25
C SER A 2 -14.86 -15.32 16.75
N LYS A 3 -13.66 -14.80 17.01
CA LYS A 3 -13.40 -13.36 17.03
C LYS A 3 -12.64 -13.03 15.76
N SER A 4 -13.38 -12.92 14.66
CA SER A 4 -12.88 -12.62 13.32
C SER A 4 -13.43 -11.26 12.93
N CYS A 5 -12.56 -10.29 12.61
CA CYS A 5 -12.82 -8.97 12.03
C CYS A 5 -13.84 -8.02 12.71
N ASP A 6 -14.69 -8.48 13.65
CA ASP A 6 -15.82 -7.70 14.16
C ASP A 6 -15.52 -6.86 15.42
N GLN A 7 -14.27 -6.83 15.91
CA GLN A 7 -13.86 -6.03 17.09
C GLN A 7 -12.76 -5.00 16.78
N LEU A 8 -12.94 -4.20 15.72
CA LEU A 8 -12.21 -2.95 15.53
C LEU A 8 -13.22 -1.81 15.32
N SER A 9 -13.75 -1.30 16.44
CA SER A 9 -14.18 0.09 16.66
C SER A 9 -15.10 0.14 17.89
N ALA A 10 -14.55 0.57 19.01
CA ALA A 10 -15.34 1.10 20.11
C ALA A 10 -14.54 2.23 20.74
N ASN A 11 -14.48 3.35 20.02
CA ASN A 11 -14.26 4.67 20.60
C ASN A 11 -15.15 5.63 19.80
N ASP A 12 -16.20 6.12 20.47
CA ASP A 12 -17.26 6.98 19.95
C ASP A 12 -16.72 8.35 19.51
N ASN A 13 -17.41 8.90 18.50
CA ASN A 13 -17.32 10.26 17.92
C ASN A 13 -16.29 10.53 16.81
N MET A 14 -16.40 9.79 15.71
CA MET A 14 -16.46 10.33 14.34
C MET A 14 -16.90 9.17 13.46
N GLN A 15 -18.02 9.25 12.72
CA GLN A 15 -18.22 8.28 11.64
C GLN A 15 -17.15 8.52 10.58
N PRO A 16 -16.50 7.46 10.08
CA PRO A 16 -16.29 7.42 8.65
C PRO A 16 -16.85 6.11 8.11
N SER A 17 -17.44 6.19 6.93
CA SER A 17 -17.70 5.04 6.06
C SER A 17 -16.36 4.44 5.62
N ASN A 18 -15.58 3.88 6.54
CA ASN A 18 -14.28 3.30 6.25
C ASN A 18 -14.51 2.11 5.34
N THR A 19 -13.94 2.18 4.13
CA THR A 19 -13.89 1.02 3.27
C THR A 19 -12.90 0.04 3.87
N VAL A 20 -13.32 -1.23 3.89
CA VAL A 20 -12.53 -2.32 4.44
C VAL A 20 -12.38 -3.38 3.36
N TYR A 21 -11.16 -3.79 3.08
CA TYR A 21 -10.88 -4.99 2.30
C TYR A 21 -10.60 -6.16 3.22
N GLU A 22 -11.32 -7.24 3.04
CA GLU A 22 -11.10 -8.53 3.66
C GLU A 22 -10.24 -9.40 2.74
N VAL A 23 -9.17 -9.97 3.28
CA VAL A 23 -8.20 -10.80 2.57
C VAL A 23 -8.34 -12.24 3.07
N ASP A 24 -8.98 -13.09 2.26
CA ASP A 24 -9.07 -14.52 2.53
C ASP A 24 -7.85 -15.24 1.95
N PHE A 25 -6.94 -15.69 2.83
CA PHE A 25 -5.74 -16.40 2.43
C PHE A 25 -6.06 -17.89 2.15
N LYS A 26 -6.38 -18.21 0.89
CA LYS A 26 -6.50 -19.60 0.43
C LYS A 26 -5.13 -20.22 0.15
N TRP A 27 -4.38 -20.46 1.23
CA TRP A 27 -3.02 -21.03 1.21
C TRP A 27 -2.89 -22.30 0.34
N LYS A 28 -3.90 -23.18 0.30
CA LYS A 28 -3.86 -24.42 -0.50
C LYS A 28 -3.78 -24.20 -2.02
N LYS A 29 -4.18 -23.02 -2.52
CA LYS A 29 -4.12 -22.68 -3.95
C LYS A 29 -3.06 -21.63 -4.26
N MET A 30 -2.28 -21.20 -3.26
CA MET A 30 -1.34 -20.09 -3.43
C MET A 30 -2.02 -18.84 -4.00
N LYS A 31 -3.28 -18.59 -3.60
CA LYS A 31 -4.01 -17.37 -3.95
C LYS A 31 -4.64 -16.76 -2.70
N ALA A 32 -4.82 -15.44 -2.68
CA ALA A 32 -5.74 -14.77 -1.77
C ALA A 32 -6.87 -14.09 -2.54
N LEU A 33 -8.05 -14.12 -1.96
CA LEU A 33 -9.21 -13.38 -2.46
C LEU A 33 -9.36 -12.11 -1.63
N VAL A 34 -9.38 -10.97 -2.29
CA VAL A 34 -9.60 -9.66 -1.65
C VAL A 34 -11.02 -9.21 -1.96
N SER A 35 -11.81 -8.98 -0.92
CA SER A 35 -13.22 -8.58 -1.02
C SER A 35 -13.46 -7.27 -0.28
N GLU A 36 -14.21 -6.36 -0.87
CA GLU A 36 -14.67 -5.13 -0.20
C GLU A 36 -15.86 -5.46 0.71
N LYS A 37 -15.74 -5.17 2.01
CA LYS A 37 -16.81 -5.33 2.99
C LYS A 37 -17.63 -4.05 3.04
N HIS A 38 -18.91 -4.15 2.72
CA HIS A 38 -19.80 -3.00 2.83
C HIS A 38 -20.12 -2.70 4.30
N PRO A 39 -19.93 -1.46 4.79
CA PRO A 39 -20.02 -1.13 6.22
C PRO A 39 -21.39 -1.40 6.86
N GLN A 40 -22.47 -1.33 6.08
CA GLN A 40 -23.85 -1.40 6.62
C GLN A 40 -24.49 -2.77 6.43
N THR A 41 -24.16 -3.47 5.34
CA THR A 41 -24.80 -4.74 4.98
C THR A 41 -23.95 -5.94 5.36
N HIS A 42 -22.69 -5.72 5.79
CA HIS A 42 -21.71 -6.77 6.08
C HIS A 42 -21.51 -7.76 4.91
N THR A 43 -21.93 -7.38 3.70
CA THR A 43 -21.76 -8.18 2.50
C THR A 43 -20.38 -7.92 1.92
N SER A 44 -19.65 -8.99 1.61
CA SER A 44 -18.32 -8.91 0.99
C SER A 44 -18.43 -9.10 -0.51
N THR A 45 -17.94 -8.12 -1.28
CA THR A 45 -17.90 -8.16 -2.75
C THR A 45 -16.46 -8.40 -3.22
N PRO A 46 -16.17 -9.47 -3.96
CA PRO A 46 -14.84 -9.71 -4.51
C PRO A 46 -14.35 -8.55 -5.39
N LYS A 47 -13.10 -8.13 -5.19
CA LYS A 47 -12.47 -7.04 -5.96
C LYS A 47 -11.17 -7.44 -6.62
N TYR A 48 -10.32 -8.21 -5.92
CA TYR A 48 -9.02 -8.60 -6.44
C TYR A 48 -8.67 -10.04 -6.10
N ILE A 49 -7.80 -10.62 -6.92
CA ILE A 49 -7.16 -11.92 -6.70
C ILE A 49 -5.66 -11.67 -6.62
N VAL A 50 -5.03 -12.18 -5.56
CA VAL A 50 -3.57 -12.11 -5.40
C VAL A 50 -3.00 -13.49 -5.60
N ASP A 51 -2.20 -13.66 -6.65
CA ASP A 51 -1.50 -14.89 -6.97
C ASP A 51 -0.09 -14.90 -6.35
N TYR A 52 0.24 -16.01 -5.67
CA TYR A 52 1.58 -16.27 -5.15
C TYR A 52 2.27 -17.26 -6.08
N HIS A 53 3.17 -16.78 -6.94
CA HIS A 53 3.92 -17.69 -7.82
C HIS A 53 4.86 -18.61 -7.02
N ALA A 54 4.86 -19.89 -7.39
CA ALA A 54 5.46 -20.98 -6.61
C ALA A 54 6.99 -21.08 -6.76
N PHE A 55 7.60 -21.65 -5.70
CA PHE A 55 9.02 -21.67 -5.31
C PHE A 55 9.48 -20.41 -4.56
N LYS A 56 9.38 -20.48 -3.22
CA LYS A 56 9.77 -19.46 -2.21
C LYS A 56 8.89 -18.20 -2.09
N CYS A 57 7.75 -18.10 -2.80
CA CYS A 57 6.81 -16.97 -2.72
C CYS A 57 7.49 -15.61 -2.87
N THR A 58 8.43 -15.49 -3.81
CA THR A 58 9.17 -14.23 -4.00
C THR A 58 8.42 -13.23 -4.84
N THR A 59 7.27 -13.59 -5.44
CA THR A 59 6.51 -12.71 -6.30
C THR A 59 5.01 -12.83 -6.00
N LEU A 60 4.38 -11.68 -5.78
CA LEU A 60 2.95 -11.48 -5.69
C LEU A 60 2.49 -10.84 -7.00
N VAL A 61 1.38 -11.32 -7.57
CA VAL A 61 0.73 -10.71 -8.74
C VAL A 61 -0.71 -10.36 -8.36
N PHE A 62 -1.11 -9.13 -8.62
CA PHE A 62 -2.41 -8.61 -8.25
C PHE A 62 -3.26 -8.46 -9.51
N HIS A 63 -4.42 -9.14 -9.50
CA HIS A 63 -5.37 -9.18 -10.60
C HIS A 63 -6.71 -8.59 -10.17
N PRO A 64 -7.41 -7.83 -11.03
CA PRO A 64 -8.82 -7.55 -10.86
C PRO A 64 -9.63 -8.84 -10.77
N TYR A 65 -10.71 -8.84 -9.99
CA TYR A 65 -11.60 -10.01 -9.92
C TYR A 65 -12.40 -10.20 -11.23
N GLU A 66 -12.81 -9.09 -11.86
CA GLU A 66 -13.61 -9.11 -13.09
C GLU A 66 -12.81 -9.51 -14.33
N ASP A 67 -11.50 -9.20 -14.34
CA ASP A 67 -10.57 -9.57 -15.40
C ASP A 67 -9.30 -10.19 -14.79
N PRO A 68 -9.30 -11.51 -14.54
CA PRO A 68 -8.17 -12.19 -13.90
C PRO A 68 -6.89 -12.24 -14.75
N GLU A 69 -6.96 -11.94 -16.05
CA GLU A 69 -5.78 -11.92 -16.92
C GLU A 69 -5.07 -10.55 -16.86
N ALA A 70 -5.80 -9.48 -16.49
CA ALA A 70 -5.21 -8.17 -16.27
C ALA A 70 -4.35 -8.15 -14.99
N VAL A 71 -3.27 -7.38 -15.02
CA VAL A 71 -2.36 -7.17 -13.88
C VAL A 71 -2.39 -5.70 -13.48
N ILE A 72 -2.87 -5.41 -12.27
CA ILE A 72 -2.82 -4.05 -11.72
C ILE A 72 -1.48 -3.75 -11.05
N GLY A 73 -0.80 -4.78 -10.58
CA GLY A 73 0.47 -4.62 -9.90
C GLY A 73 1.16 -5.92 -9.53
N THR A 74 2.41 -5.79 -9.12
CA THR A 74 3.24 -6.90 -8.65
C THR A 74 4.02 -6.49 -7.40
N GLY A 75 4.29 -7.45 -6.53
CA GLY A 75 5.20 -7.31 -5.40
C GLY A 75 6.34 -8.32 -5.55
N THR A 76 7.59 -7.88 -5.47
CA THR A 76 8.76 -8.76 -5.54
C THR A 76 9.53 -8.70 -4.24
N LEU A 77 9.67 -9.86 -3.60
CA LEU A 77 10.42 -10.09 -2.38
C LEU A 77 11.79 -10.64 -2.74
N HIS A 78 12.78 -10.31 -1.93
CA HIS A 78 14.13 -10.77 -2.12
C HIS A 78 14.59 -11.52 -0.87
N PRO A 79 14.97 -12.80 -0.96
CA PRO A 79 15.31 -13.61 0.22
C PRO A 79 16.48 -13.09 1.05
N VAL A 80 17.38 -12.29 0.45
CA VAL A 80 18.63 -11.84 1.06
C VAL A 80 18.57 -10.36 1.48
N THR A 81 17.80 -9.50 0.80
CA THR A 81 17.70 -8.09 1.19
C THR A 81 16.45 -7.84 2.02
N ILE A 82 16.53 -6.86 2.92
CA ILE A 82 15.39 -6.44 3.74
C ILE A 82 14.39 -5.58 2.95
N HIS A 83 14.72 -5.18 1.72
CA HIS A 83 13.86 -4.39 0.83
C HIS A 83 12.99 -5.27 -0.04
N ALA A 84 11.84 -4.74 -0.45
CA ALA A 84 11.00 -5.33 -1.49
C ALA A 84 10.80 -4.29 -2.60
N THR A 85 10.50 -4.75 -3.81
CA THR A 85 10.10 -3.87 -4.91
C THR A 85 8.65 -4.13 -5.26
N TYR A 86 7.99 -3.15 -5.86
CA TYR A 86 6.64 -3.31 -6.38
C TYR A 86 6.50 -2.61 -7.72
N GLU A 87 5.48 -3.00 -8.46
CA GLU A 87 5.03 -2.34 -9.66
C GLU A 87 3.53 -2.11 -9.54
N LEU A 88 3.05 -0.92 -9.85
CA LEU A 88 1.63 -0.57 -9.86
C LEU A 88 1.33 0.14 -11.17
N HIS A 89 0.44 -0.40 -12.00
CA HIS A 89 0.08 0.18 -13.31
C HIS A 89 1.31 0.53 -14.16
N GLY A 90 2.30 -0.38 -14.22
CA GLY A 90 3.57 -0.18 -14.93
C GLY A 90 4.60 0.70 -14.20
N GLN A 91 4.25 1.29 -13.06
CA GLN A 91 5.12 2.17 -12.29
C GLN A 91 5.88 1.40 -11.22
N LYS A 92 7.20 1.37 -11.34
CA LYS A 92 8.07 0.66 -10.39
C LYS A 92 8.35 1.51 -9.16
N GLY A 93 8.32 0.87 -8.00
CA GLY A 93 8.63 1.44 -6.70
C GLY A 93 9.39 0.47 -5.80
N THR A 94 9.87 1.00 -4.68
CA THR A 94 10.60 0.22 -3.66
C THR A 94 9.97 0.42 -2.30
N ILE A 95 9.80 -0.67 -1.56
CA ILE A 95 9.47 -0.68 -0.14
C ILE A 95 10.78 -0.86 0.63
N LYS A 96 11.35 0.26 1.09
CA LYS A 96 12.70 0.31 1.69
C LYS A 96 12.61 0.32 3.19
N ALA A 97 13.44 -0.48 3.85
CA ALA A 97 13.49 -0.52 5.31
C ALA A 97 14.16 0.76 5.84
N LEU A 98 13.52 1.44 6.78
CA LEU A 98 14.08 2.57 7.51
C LEU A 98 15.01 2.10 8.63
N LYS A 99 14.77 0.91 9.19
CA LYS A 99 15.54 0.32 10.30
C LYS A 99 15.77 -1.17 10.04
N ARG A 100 16.87 -1.73 10.58
CA ARG A 100 17.25 -3.15 10.36
C ARG A 100 16.41 -4.14 11.18
N PHE A 101 16.16 -3.79 12.43
CA PHE A 101 15.53 -4.67 13.44
C PHE A 101 14.12 -4.24 13.85
N ILE A 102 13.62 -3.15 13.29
CA ILE A 102 12.28 -2.63 13.55
C ILE A 102 11.55 -2.61 12.22
N THR A 103 10.32 -3.12 12.21
CA THR A 103 9.45 -3.09 11.02
C THR A 103 8.96 -1.67 10.81
N SER A 104 9.77 -0.92 10.06
CA SER A 104 9.51 0.45 9.64
C SER A 104 10.03 0.57 8.21
N TYR A 105 9.13 0.85 7.29
CA TYR A 105 9.37 0.78 5.86
C TYR A 105 8.80 2.00 5.17
N THR A 106 9.50 2.54 4.19
CA THR A 106 9.03 3.68 3.41
C THR A 106 8.83 3.31 1.95
N HIS A 107 7.80 3.88 1.34
CA HIS A 107 7.58 3.87 -0.10
C HIS A 107 7.20 5.28 -0.58
N LEU A 108 7.36 5.52 -1.87
CA LEU A 108 7.00 6.80 -2.49
C LEU A 108 5.64 6.66 -3.17
N SER A 109 4.70 7.49 -2.76
CA SER A 109 3.34 7.52 -3.28
C SER A 109 3.13 8.72 -4.19
N TYR A 110 2.69 8.45 -5.42
CA TYR A 110 2.29 9.51 -6.33
C TYR A 110 0.82 9.86 -6.13
N ASN A 111 0.00 8.90 -5.69
CA ASN A 111 -1.43 9.10 -5.45
C ASN A 111 -1.68 9.92 -4.16
N TYR A 112 -0.78 9.82 -3.17
CA TYR A 112 -0.83 10.67 -1.97
C TYR A 112 -0.10 12.01 -2.11
N SER A 113 0.61 12.28 -3.21
CA SER A 113 1.28 13.57 -3.39
C SER A 113 0.28 14.72 -3.42
N ASN A 114 0.64 15.80 -2.73
CA ASN A 114 -0.03 17.10 -2.82
C ASN A 114 0.92 18.17 -3.39
N SER A 115 2.08 17.76 -3.90
CA SER A 115 3.09 18.70 -4.42
C SER A 115 2.76 19.11 -5.85
N PRO A 116 2.60 20.42 -6.14
CA PRO A 116 2.38 20.92 -7.50
C PRO A 116 3.51 20.57 -8.47
N ASP A 117 4.70 20.32 -7.93
CA ASP A 117 5.89 19.98 -8.70
C ASP A 117 5.97 18.50 -9.11
N GLY A 118 5.01 17.69 -8.68
CA GLY A 118 4.99 16.27 -9.03
C GLY A 118 5.90 15.41 -8.18
N THR A 119 6.43 15.95 -7.08
CA THR A 119 7.24 15.23 -6.10
C THR A 119 6.36 14.21 -5.37
N PRO A 120 6.71 12.91 -5.33
CA PRO A 120 5.91 11.92 -4.60
C PRO A 120 5.94 12.17 -3.09
N ALA A 121 4.86 11.78 -2.40
CA ALA A 121 4.78 11.77 -0.94
C ALA A 121 5.55 10.57 -0.38
N ALA A 122 6.37 10.79 0.65
CA ALA A 122 7.03 9.69 1.35
C ALA A 122 6.08 9.12 2.42
N MET A 123 5.59 7.90 2.19
CA MET A 123 4.72 7.20 3.13
C MET A 123 5.51 6.19 3.94
N THR A 124 5.04 5.90 5.15
CA THR A 124 5.73 4.99 6.07
C THR A 124 4.79 3.93 6.62
N TRP A 125 5.12 2.67 6.40
CA TRP A 125 4.54 1.53 7.09
C TRP A 125 5.30 1.26 8.39
N THR A 126 4.60 1.36 9.52
CA THR A 126 5.09 0.98 10.85
C THR A 126 4.35 -0.26 11.33
N SER A 127 4.89 -0.90 12.37
CA SER A 127 4.31 -2.11 12.94
C SER A 127 4.09 -1.95 14.42
N ASP A 128 2.88 -2.27 14.85
CA ASP A 128 2.50 -2.49 16.26
C ASP A 128 2.21 -3.98 16.50
N SER A 129 2.86 -4.85 15.70
CA SER A 129 2.59 -6.29 15.70
C SER A 129 2.90 -6.93 17.05
N SER A 130 1.99 -7.82 17.46
CA SER A 130 2.17 -8.68 18.63
C SER A 130 2.64 -10.08 18.19
N PHE A 131 2.97 -10.94 19.16
CA PHE A 131 3.25 -12.36 18.85
C PHE A 131 2.07 -13.09 18.18
N LYS A 132 0.83 -12.60 18.34
CA LYS A 132 -0.38 -13.25 17.83
C LYS A 132 -0.96 -12.59 16.58
N THR A 133 -0.74 -11.30 16.40
CA THR A 133 -1.33 -10.49 15.33
C THR A 133 -0.25 -9.68 14.66
N TRP A 134 -0.27 -9.67 13.32
CA TRP A 134 0.60 -8.81 12.55
C TRP A 134 -0.21 -7.61 12.09
N ASP A 135 0.11 -6.48 12.70
CA ASP A 135 -0.57 -5.20 12.52
C ASP A 135 0.45 -4.21 11.95
N PHE A 136 0.12 -3.63 10.80
CA PHE A 136 0.88 -2.57 10.16
C PHE A 136 0.01 -1.35 9.93
N THR A 137 0.55 -0.17 10.23
CA THR A 137 -0.12 1.11 10.00
C THR A 137 0.65 1.87 8.95
N CYS A 138 -0.01 2.30 7.89
CA CYS A 138 0.56 3.20 6.90
C CYS A 138 0.28 4.65 7.32
N LEU A 139 1.33 5.46 7.32
CA LEU A 139 1.34 6.87 7.71
C LEU A 139 1.72 7.73 6.49
N ASP A 140 1.10 8.90 6.36
CA ASP A 140 1.51 9.93 5.41
C ASP A 140 2.70 10.77 5.92
N GLU A 141 3.05 11.84 5.18
CA GLU A 141 4.14 12.75 5.54
C GLU A 141 3.86 13.55 6.82
N GLN A 142 2.60 13.67 7.22
CA GLN A 142 2.15 14.36 8.43
C GLN A 142 1.96 13.39 9.60
N GLU A 143 2.45 12.15 9.47
CA GLU A 143 2.29 11.06 10.44
C GLU A 143 0.82 10.70 10.72
N SER A 144 -0.09 11.05 9.81
CA SER A 144 -1.51 10.71 9.91
C SER A 144 -1.76 9.32 9.31
N ALA A 145 -2.59 8.52 9.97
CA ALA A 145 -2.90 7.17 9.53
C ALA A 145 -3.77 7.18 8.26
N VAL A 146 -3.29 6.51 7.22
CA VAL A 146 -3.98 6.41 5.92
C VAL A 146 -4.52 5.01 5.63
N ALA A 147 -3.95 4.00 6.28
CA ALA A 147 -4.42 2.62 6.17
C ALA A 147 -3.90 1.78 7.33
N ARG A 148 -4.61 0.72 7.65
CA ARG A 148 -4.20 -0.30 8.61
C ARG A 148 -4.35 -1.68 8.00
N PHE A 149 -3.27 -2.44 7.98
CA PHE A 149 -3.26 -3.86 7.65
C PHE A 149 -3.22 -4.66 8.94
N SER A 150 -4.14 -5.62 9.10
CA SER A 150 -4.18 -6.52 10.26
C SER A 150 -4.36 -7.96 9.80
N ALA A 151 -3.51 -8.87 10.26
CA ALA A 151 -3.64 -10.30 9.98
C ALA A 151 -3.44 -11.14 11.24
N ASN A 152 -4.30 -12.14 11.43
CA ASN A 152 -4.14 -13.12 12.49
C ASN A 152 -3.33 -14.32 11.97
N CYS A 153 -2.02 -14.31 12.24
CA CYS A 153 -1.07 -15.31 11.75
C CYS A 153 -1.25 -16.71 12.33
N TRP A 154 -2.12 -16.90 13.32
CA TRP A 154 -2.33 -18.18 14.01
C TRP A 154 -3.78 -18.66 13.98
N SER A 155 -4.66 -17.98 13.26
CA SER A 155 -6.06 -18.38 13.10
C SER A 155 -6.21 -19.41 11.98
N LEU A 156 -6.97 -20.47 12.25
CA LEU A 156 -7.38 -21.49 11.26
C LEU A 156 -8.09 -20.89 10.03
N ASN A 157 -8.69 -19.69 10.17
CA ASN A 157 -9.44 -19.06 9.09
C ASN A 157 -8.58 -18.11 8.22
N ASN A 158 -7.33 -17.82 8.61
CA ASN A 158 -6.38 -16.94 7.89
C ASN A 158 -7.06 -15.78 7.14
N ILE A 159 -7.67 -14.86 7.87
CA ILE A 159 -8.26 -13.64 7.30
C ILE A 159 -7.38 -12.45 7.68
N GLY A 160 -6.95 -11.70 6.67
CA GLY A 160 -6.38 -10.37 6.80
C GLY A 160 -7.42 -9.29 6.55
N CYS A 161 -7.15 -8.08 7.01
CA CYS A 161 -8.00 -6.91 6.85
C CYS A 161 -7.13 -5.72 6.45
N ILE A 162 -7.60 -4.93 5.49
CA ILE A 162 -7.04 -3.63 5.14
C ILE A 162 -8.14 -2.60 5.35
N GLU A 163 -7.98 -1.78 6.37
CA GLU A 163 -8.85 -0.64 6.64
C GLU A 163 -8.24 0.60 5.99
N PHE A 164 -8.99 1.27 5.12
CA PHE A 164 -8.57 2.54 4.53
C PHE A 164 -9.03 3.69 5.42
N LEU A 165 -8.11 4.60 5.74
CA LEU A 165 -8.30 5.69 6.68
C LEU A 165 -8.01 7.04 5.99
N GLY A 166 -8.53 8.11 6.58
CA GLY A 166 -8.27 9.47 6.12
C GLY A 166 -9.05 9.87 4.86
N PRO A 167 -8.77 11.08 4.33
CA PRO A 167 -9.62 11.72 3.33
C PRO A 167 -9.56 11.06 1.95
N LYS A 168 -8.47 10.34 1.63
CA LYS A 168 -8.31 9.62 0.34
C LYS A 168 -8.73 8.15 0.42
N ALA A 169 -9.39 7.72 1.52
CA ALA A 169 -9.82 6.33 1.70
C ALA A 169 -10.83 5.85 0.63
N SER A 170 -11.52 6.77 -0.05
CA SER A 170 -12.45 6.46 -1.14
C SER A 170 -11.81 6.38 -2.53
N ASP A 171 -10.56 6.81 -2.68
CA ASP A 171 -9.87 6.88 -3.97
C ASP A 171 -9.39 5.48 -4.42
N PRO A 172 -9.87 4.94 -5.56
CA PRO A 172 -9.46 3.63 -6.06
C PRO A 172 -7.95 3.51 -6.30
N ALA A 173 -7.29 4.55 -6.81
CA ALA A 173 -5.86 4.51 -7.12
C ALA A 173 -5.02 4.42 -5.83
N VAL A 174 -5.46 5.12 -4.79
CA VAL A 174 -4.88 5.01 -3.45
C VAL A 174 -5.10 3.62 -2.86
N ARG A 175 -6.32 3.07 -2.98
CA ARG A 175 -6.64 1.75 -2.43
C ARG A 175 -5.78 0.66 -3.04
N GLU A 176 -5.55 0.71 -4.35
CA GLU A 176 -4.70 -0.25 -5.06
C GLU A 176 -3.23 -0.12 -4.64
N GLU A 177 -2.72 1.10 -4.51
CA GLU A 177 -1.35 1.32 -4.02
C GLU A 177 -1.17 0.74 -2.61
N ILE A 178 -2.10 1.01 -1.70
CA ILE A 178 -2.08 0.51 -0.32
C ILE A 178 -2.25 -1.02 -0.29
N LEU A 179 -3.10 -1.59 -1.13
CA LEU A 179 -3.27 -3.04 -1.27
C LEU A 179 -1.95 -3.69 -1.69
N VAL A 180 -1.34 -3.21 -2.77
CA VAL A 180 -0.09 -3.76 -3.31
C VAL A 180 1.04 -3.61 -2.31
N THR A 181 1.24 -2.42 -1.75
CA THR A 181 2.35 -2.16 -0.81
C THR A 181 2.15 -2.88 0.53
N GLY A 182 0.95 -2.85 1.09
CA GLY A 182 0.62 -3.48 2.37
C GLY A 182 0.73 -5.00 2.32
N MET A 183 0.18 -5.65 1.29
CA MET A 183 0.32 -7.11 1.13
C MET A 183 1.75 -7.52 0.81
N THR A 184 2.48 -6.76 -0.02
CA THR A 184 3.90 -7.03 -0.29
C THR A 184 4.73 -6.95 0.99
N LEU A 185 4.49 -5.95 1.84
CA LEU A 185 5.15 -5.83 3.14
C LEU A 185 4.82 -7.00 4.07
N PHE A 186 3.54 -7.38 4.18
CA PHE A 186 3.11 -8.52 4.99
C PHE A 186 3.87 -9.79 4.57
N TYR A 187 3.90 -10.11 3.27
CA TYR A 187 4.62 -11.29 2.79
C TYR A 187 6.13 -11.18 2.94
N GLN A 188 6.71 -9.99 2.83
CA GLN A 188 8.12 -9.77 3.18
C GLN A 188 8.40 -10.13 4.64
N MET A 189 7.50 -9.77 5.56
CA MET A 189 7.62 -10.18 6.97
C MET A 189 7.47 -11.69 7.14
N VAL A 190 6.56 -12.35 6.40
CA VAL A 190 6.41 -13.81 6.43
C VAL A 190 7.70 -14.49 5.99
N LEU A 191 8.29 -14.02 4.88
CA LEU A 191 9.54 -14.54 4.36
C LEU A 191 10.70 -14.35 5.35
N ARG A 192 10.78 -13.18 6.00
CA ARG A 192 11.82 -12.90 7.02
C ARG A 192 11.64 -13.74 8.28
N ALA A 193 10.42 -13.96 8.73
CA ALA A 193 10.13 -14.77 9.92
C ALA A 193 10.40 -16.27 9.70
N THR A 194 10.26 -16.75 8.46
CA THR A 194 10.42 -18.18 8.11
C THR A 194 11.81 -18.54 7.58
N ASN A 195 12.67 -17.56 7.27
CA ASN A 195 14.00 -17.79 6.71
C ASN A 195 15.12 -17.22 7.59
N VAL A 196 15.82 -18.10 8.32
CA VAL A 196 16.95 -17.78 9.21
C VAL A 196 18.12 -17.11 8.47
N LEU A 197 18.27 -17.32 7.14
CA LEU A 197 19.32 -16.69 6.33
C LEU A 197 19.13 -15.18 6.12
N SER A 198 17.91 -14.65 6.37
CA SER A 198 17.63 -13.21 6.27
C SER A 198 18.36 -12.37 7.33
N LEU A 199 18.85 -13.00 8.41
CA LEU A 199 19.62 -12.34 9.46
C LEU A 199 21.00 -11.85 8.96
N GLY A 200 21.66 -12.61 8.09
CA GLY A 200 22.96 -12.23 7.51
C GLY A 200 22.83 -11.03 6.56
N GLY A 201 21.80 -11.01 5.72
CA GLY A 201 21.53 -9.92 4.79
C GLY A 201 21.11 -8.60 5.47
N ALA A 202 20.42 -8.69 6.62
CA ALA A 202 20.05 -7.51 7.40
C ALA A 202 21.26 -6.72 7.95
N ILE A 203 22.40 -7.39 8.20
CA ILE A 203 23.65 -6.76 8.67
C ILE A 203 24.28 -5.91 7.56
N PHE A 204 24.23 -6.36 6.31
CA PHE A 204 24.81 -5.66 5.16
C PHE A 204 23.85 -4.71 4.45
N ALA A 205 22.55 -4.77 4.75
CA ALA A 205 21.56 -3.87 4.19
C ALA A 205 21.81 -2.41 4.62
N ARG A 206 21.57 -1.48 3.70
CA ARG A 206 21.65 -0.02 3.92
C ARG A 206 20.25 0.55 4.12
N PRO A 207 19.71 0.51 5.36
CA PRO A 207 18.43 1.13 5.64
C PRO A 207 18.53 2.65 5.50
N GLY A 208 17.39 3.30 5.32
CA GLY A 208 17.29 4.75 5.29
C GLY A 208 16.13 5.23 4.43
N PRO A 209 15.76 6.51 4.54
CA PRO A 209 14.68 7.09 3.75
C PRO A 209 14.94 6.94 2.25
N LEU A 210 13.86 6.98 1.48
CA LEU A 210 13.93 7.19 0.04
C LEU A 210 14.07 8.69 -0.22
N ASP A 211 14.94 9.04 -1.15
CA ASP A 211 15.09 10.42 -1.58
C ASP A 211 13.93 10.79 -2.51
N LYS A 212 13.02 11.61 -2.00
CA LYS A 212 11.85 12.08 -2.74
C LYS A 212 12.19 13.15 -3.78
N GLU A 213 13.28 13.90 -3.57
CA GLU A 213 13.70 14.96 -4.50
C GLU A 213 14.45 14.39 -5.71
N ALA A 214 15.18 13.29 -5.52
CA ALA A 214 15.81 12.53 -6.59
C ALA A 214 14.83 11.60 -7.34
N ALA A 215 13.61 11.41 -6.83
CA ALA A 215 12.60 10.59 -7.49
C ALA A 215 12.10 11.26 -8.78
N PRO A 216 11.74 10.49 -9.83
CA PRO A 216 11.15 11.05 -11.04
C PRO A 216 9.91 11.88 -10.72
N LYS A 217 9.96 13.18 -10.97
CA LYS A 217 8.80 14.07 -10.80
C LYS A 217 7.76 13.74 -11.85
N ARG A 218 6.48 13.66 -11.46
CA ARG A 218 5.38 13.41 -12.39
C ARG A 218 4.45 14.61 -12.45
N PRO A 219 4.19 15.19 -13.62
CA PRO A 219 3.18 16.24 -13.75
C PRO A 219 1.87 15.75 -13.14
N MET A 220 1.26 16.55 -12.25
CA MET A 220 -0.12 16.30 -11.87
C MET A 220 -0.98 16.56 -13.11
N GLU A 221 -1.69 15.54 -13.57
CA GLU A 221 -2.72 15.66 -14.58
C GLU A 221 -4.06 15.94 -13.87
N ASN A 222 -4.80 16.92 -14.37
CA ASN A 222 -6.17 17.16 -13.93
C ASN A 222 -7.10 16.05 -14.45
N ALA A 223 -8.38 16.08 -14.05
CA ALA A 223 -9.39 15.10 -14.49
C ALA A 223 -9.56 14.99 -16.02
N ASP A 224 -9.04 15.97 -16.78
CA ASP A 224 -9.07 16.03 -18.25
C ASP A 224 -7.73 15.62 -18.89
N GLY A 225 -6.77 15.09 -18.13
CA GLY A 225 -5.46 14.65 -18.63
C GLY A 225 -4.49 15.78 -18.97
N LYS A 226 -4.78 17.04 -18.59
CA LYS A 226 -3.88 18.19 -18.77
C LYS A 226 -2.99 18.39 -17.56
N SER A 227 -1.71 18.62 -17.82
CA SER A 227 -0.74 18.99 -16.80
C SER A 227 -1.13 20.32 -16.12
N ILE A 228 -1.14 20.37 -14.78
CA ILE A 228 -1.42 21.60 -14.01
C ILE A 228 -0.45 22.73 -14.38
N LYS A 229 0.80 22.40 -14.76
CA LYS A 229 1.80 23.38 -15.21
C LYS A 229 1.42 24.07 -16.52
N GLU A 230 0.65 23.39 -17.39
CA GLU A 230 0.13 23.96 -18.64
C GLU A 230 -1.05 24.92 -18.37
N LEU A 231 -1.87 24.60 -17.37
CA LEU A 231 -2.97 25.46 -16.94
C LEU A 231 -2.45 26.74 -16.26
N GLU A 232 -1.43 26.64 -15.41
CA GLU A 232 -0.79 27.82 -14.79
C GLU A 232 -0.08 28.72 -15.81
N ALA A 233 0.49 28.15 -16.88
CA ALA A 233 1.11 28.92 -17.96
C ALA A 233 0.06 29.68 -18.80
N THR A 234 -1.13 29.12 -18.97
CA THR A 234 -2.22 29.72 -19.76
C THR A 234 -3.02 30.77 -18.97
N SER A 235 -2.89 30.77 -17.64
CA SER A 235 -3.65 31.66 -16.73
C SER A 235 -2.99 33.01 -16.47
N ARG A 236 -1.79 33.29 -17.01
CA ARG A 236 -1.13 34.59 -16.82
C ARG A 236 -1.74 35.62 -17.78
N PRO A 237 -2.37 36.71 -17.31
CA PRO A 237 -2.85 37.75 -18.18
C PRO A 237 -1.67 38.48 -18.83
N ASN A 238 -1.71 38.60 -20.16
CA ASN A 238 -0.84 39.48 -20.94
C ASN A 238 -1.05 40.92 -20.47
N VAL A 239 -0.16 41.43 -19.62
CA VAL A 239 -0.06 42.88 -19.37
C VAL A 239 0.78 43.45 -20.51
N GLU A 240 0.16 43.60 -21.67
CA GLU A 240 0.73 44.36 -22.77
C GLU A 240 0.40 45.85 -22.51
N LEU A 241 1.44 46.60 -22.14
CA LEU A 241 1.39 48.04 -21.95
C LEU A 241 1.03 48.72 -23.29
N GLU A 242 -0.18 49.29 -23.38
CA GLU A 242 -0.42 50.43 -24.27
C GLU A 242 0.38 51.63 -23.74
N LYS A 243 1.48 51.98 -24.43
CA LYS A 243 2.11 53.29 -24.30
C LYS A 243 1.49 54.23 -25.31
N SER A 244 0.83 55.26 -24.77
CA SER A 244 0.43 56.49 -25.46
C SER A 244 1.63 57.35 -25.87
#